data_AF-A0A5M3Q3I6-F1
#
_entry.id   AF-A0A5M3Q3I6-F1
#
_cell.length_a   1.000
_cell.length_b   1.000
_cell.length_c   1.000
_cell.angle_alpha   90.00
_cell.angle_beta   90.00
_cell.angle_gamma   90.00
#
_symmetry.space_group_name_H-M   'P 1'
#
loop_
_entity.id
_entity.type
_entity.pdbx_description
1 polymer ?
#
loop_
_entity_poly.entity_id
_entity_poly.type
_entity_poly.pdbx_seq_one_letter_code
_entity_poly.pdbx_strand_id
1 'polypeptide(L)'
;MKTLQDLFRHYQIANERVDQEVLRLRYEGVDEGFEKHLTSILPESEYPCDWVTMLARPVAEQIKEAGGFQRVEVLGPMGIGARVSFHCYKNADDQIEDIQVLTVEPCLSDNSESPLSYVDFKTNTGRYAPGTTGEANGLNHPSVPIDPRTSGHGWLQYLS
;
A
#
# COMPACT_ATOMS: atom_id res chain seq x y z
N MET A 1 15.10 10.42 -4.70
CA MET A 1 14.08 9.54 -4.08
C MET A 1 12.72 9.95 -4.61
N LYS A 2 11.87 9.01 -5.00
CA LYS A 2 10.53 9.29 -5.57
C LYS A 2 9.57 9.69 -4.44
N THR A 3 8.71 10.68 -4.67
CA THR A 3 7.61 11.01 -3.75
C THR A 3 6.50 9.97 -3.80
N LEU A 4 5.61 9.96 -2.81
CA LEU A 4 4.39 9.17 -2.85
C LEU A 4 3.59 9.42 -4.14
N GLN A 5 3.48 10.68 -4.57
CA GLN A 5 2.81 11.03 -5.81
C GLN A 5 3.51 10.47 -7.05
N ASP A 6 4.84 10.47 -7.08
CA ASP A 6 5.60 9.92 -8.22
C ASP A 6 5.41 8.40 -8.33
N LEU A 7 5.43 7.70 -7.19
CA LEU A 7 5.15 6.26 -7.13
C LEU A 7 3.72 5.97 -7.58
N PHE A 8 2.76 6.75 -7.12
CA PHE A 8 1.36 6.57 -7.49
C PHE A 8 1.10 6.84 -8.97
N ARG A 9 1.68 7.91 -9.53
CA ARG A 9 1.60 8.17 -10.98
C ARG A 9 2.17 7.01 -11.78
N HIS A 10 3.29 6.43 -11.34
CA HIS A 10 3.86 5.26 -12.00
C HIS A 10 2.93 4.05 -11.93
N TYR A 11 2.31 3.79 -10.77
CA TYR A 11 1.28 2.77 -10.61
C TYR A 11 0.09 3.00 -11.55
N GLN A 12 -0.45 4.22 -11.65
CA GLN A 12 -1.58 4.53 -12.54
C GLN A 12 -1.25 4.25 -14.00
N ILE A 13 -0.08 4.69 -14.49
CA ILE A 13 0.35 4.45 -15.86
C ILE A 13 0.51 2.95 -16.14
N ALA A 14 1.12 2.21 -15.21
CA ALA A 14 1.27 0.77 -15.33
C ALA A 14 -0.12 0.09 -15.36
N ASN A 15 -1.03 0.51 -14.48
CA ASN A 15 -2.35 -0.07 -14.36
C ASN A 15 -3.19 0.14 -15.63
N GLU A 16 -3.18 1.36 -16.18
CA GLU A 16 -3.86 1.66 -17.46
C GLU A 16 -3.34 0.77 -18.60
N ARG A 17 -2.02 0.56 -18.67
CA ARG A 17 -1.41 -0.29 -19.69
C ARG A 17 -1.76 -1.76 -19.50
N VAL A 18 -1.73 -2.25 -18.26
CA VAL A 18 -2.14 -3.63 -17.93
C VAL A 18 -3.60 -3.85 -18.30
N ASP A 19 -4.49 -2.91 -17.96
CA ASP A 19 -5.92 -2.96 -18.30
C ASP A 19 -6.13 -3.01 -19.82
N GLN A 20 -5.39 -2.21 -20.60
CA GLN A 20 -5.45 -2.24 -22.06
C GLN A 20 -5.05 -3.61 -22.63
N GLU A 21 -3.97 -4.22 -22.12
CA GLU A 21 -3.53 -5.54 -22.57
C GLU A 21 -4.50 -6.65 -22.14
N VAL A 22 -5.05 -6.59 -20.92
CA VAL A 22 -6.09 -7.53 -20.47
C VAL A 22 -7.31 -7.44 -21.37
N LEU A 23 -7.78 -6.24 -21.70
CA LEU A 23 -8.91 -6.05 -22.61
C LEU A 23 -8.59 -6.61 -24.00
N ARG A 24 -7.40 -6.34 -24.54
CA ARG A 24 -6.97 -6.86 -25.85
C ARG A 24 -6.98 -8.39 -25.88
N LEU A 25 -6.39 -9.05 -24.88
CA LEU A 25 -6.34 -10.51 -24.78
C LEU A 25 -7.74 -11.13 -24.70
N ARG A 26 -8.65 -10.51 -23.94
CA ARG A 26 -10.07 -10.94 -23.89
C ARG A 26 -10.77 -10.80 -25.24
N TYR A 27 -10.54 -9.70 -25.97
CA TYR A 27 -11.07 -9.55 -27.33
C TYR A 27 -10.50 -10.57 -28.31
N GLU A 28 -9.24 -10.98 -28.14
CA GLU A 28 -8.57 -12.02 -28.93
C GLU A 28 -9.01 -13.45 -28.52
N GLY A 29 -9.90 -13.59 -27.52
CA GLY A 29 -10.46 -14.87 -27.09
C GLY A 29 -9.57 -15.68 -26.14
N VAL A 30 -8.58 -15.05 -25.50
CA VAL A 30 -7.71 -15.69 -24.50
C VAL A 30 -8.37 -15.58 -23.12
N ASP A 31 -9.24 -16.54 -22.78
CA ASP A 31 -9.96 -16.54 -21.49
C ASP A 31 -9.19 -17.26 -20.36
N GLU A 32 -8.55 -18.41 -20.63
CA GLU A 32 -7.85 -19.18 -19.60
C GLU A 32 -6.35 -18.89 -19.57
N GLY A 33 -5.83 -18.51 -18.39
CA GLY A 33 -4.40 -18.33 -18.17
C GLY A 33 -3.80 -17.05 -18.77
N PHE A 34 -4.61 -16.03 -19.06
CA PHE A 34 -4.16 -14.74 -19.61
C PHE A 34 -3.02 -14.10 -18.80
N GLU A 35 -2.95 -14.34 -17.48
CA GLU A 35 -1.86 -13.89 -16.59
C GLU A 35 -0.48 -14.34 -17.09
N LYS A 36 -0.36 -15.56 -17.64
CA LYS A 36 0.90 -16.05 -18.22
C LYS A 36 1.29 -15.23 -19.45
N HIS A 37 0.32 -14.81 -20.24
CA HIS A 37 0.55 -13.94 -21.39
C HIS A 37 0.99 -12.55 -20.95
N LEU A 38 0.38 -12.00 -19.89
CA LEU A 38 0.77 -10.69 -19.34
C LEU A 38 2.26 -10.66 -18.95
N THR A 39 2.78 -11.70 -18.28
CA THR A 39 4.21 -11.77 -17.92
C THR A 39 5.16 -11.78 -19.11
N SER A 40 4.69 -12.15 -20.30
CA SER A 40 5.49 -12.15 -21.53
C SER A 40 5.38 -10.85 -22.34
N ILE A 41 4.34 -10.06 -22.12
CA ILE A 41 4.02 -8.84 -22.88
C ILE A 41 4.42 -7.59 -22.10
N LEU A 42 4.19 -7.61 -20.80
CA LEU A 42 4.47 -6.50 -19.90
C LEU A 42 5.84 -6.67 -19.26
N PRO A 43 6.61 -5.57 -19.08
CA PRO A 43 7.88 -5.64 -18.39
C PRO A 43 7.66 -5.96 -16.91
N GLU A 44 8.64 -6.61 -16.27
CA GLU A 44 8.62 -6.92 -14.82
C GLU A 44 8.45 -5.67 -13.95
N SER A 45 8.84 -4.49 -14.45
CA SER A 45 8.64 -3.22 -13.76
C SER A 45 7.19 -2.75 -13.70
N GLU A 46 6.30 -3.38 -14.46
CA GLU A 46 4.89 -3.01 -14.56
C GLU A 46 3.95 -4.17 -14.16
N TYR A 47 4.48 -5.38 -13.93
CA TYR A 47 3.68 -6.55 -13.55
C TYR A 47 4.39 -7.41 -12.49
N PRO A 48 3.72 -7.81 -11.40
CA PRO A 48 2.29 -7.63 -11.10
C PRO A 48 1.92 -6.18 -10.78
N CYS A 49 0.85 -5.68 -11.41
CA CYS A 49 0.38 -4.31 -11.27
C CYS A 49 -0.62 -4.17 -10.12
N ASP A 50 -0.22 -4.60 -8.92
CA ASP A 50 -1.00 -4.37 -7.71
C ASP A 50 -0.38 -3.24 -6.88
N TRP A 51 -1.21 -2.49 -6.15
CA TRP A 51 -0.73 -1.35 -5.37
C TRP A 51 0.23 -1.75 -4.24
N VAL A 52 0.19 -3.00 -3.74
CA VAL A 52 1.15 -3.44 -2.71
C VAL A 52 2.53 -3.57 -3.32
N THR A 53 2.65 -4.20 -4.48
CA THR A 53 3.91 -4.33 -5.22
C THR A 53 4.41 -2.99 -5.72
N MET A 54 3.54 -2.18 -6.34
CA MET A 54 3.93 -0.96 -7.07
C MET A 54 4.01 0.29 -6.18
N LEU A 55 3.34 0.31 -5.04
CA LEU A 55 3.28 1.47 -4.14
C LEU A 55 3.78 1.14 -2.74
N ALA A 56 3.20 0.15 -2.06
CA ALA A 56 3.54 -0.12 -0.66
C ALA A 56 5.00 -0.62 -0.49
N ARG A 57 5.47 -1.55 -1.32
CA ARG A 57 6.86 -2.05 -1.24
C ARG A 57 7.91 -0.95 -1.46
N PRO A 58 7.81 -0.09 -2.50
CA PRO A 58 8.70 1.06 -2.62
C PRO A 58 8.66 2.02 -1.41
N VAL A 59 7.50 2.22 -0.80
CA VAL A 59 7.37 3.01 0.43
C VAL A 59 8.10 2.34 1.60
N ALA A 60 7.95 1.02 1.75
CA ALA A 60 8.65 0.25 2.78
C ALA A 60 10.18 0.39 2.69
N GLU A 61 10.73 0.34 1.46
CA GLU A 61 12.16 0.56 1.25
C GLU A 61 12.60 1.98 1.62
N GLN A 62 11.78 3.00 1.32
CA GLN A 62 12.06 4.38 1.74
C GLN A 62 12.04 4.53 3.27
N ILE A 63 11.08 3.89 3.95
CA ILE A 63 11.00 3.88 5.42
C ILE A 63 12.24 3.20 5.99
N LYS A 64 12.61 2.04 5.44
CA LYS A 64 13.77 1.26 5.86
C LYS A 64 15.06 2.08 5.79
N GLU A 65 15.33 2.68 4.63
CA GLU A 65 16.53 3.49 4.40
C GLU A 65 16.55 4.73 5.30
N ALA A 66 15.46 5.49 5.35
CA ALA A 66 15.41 6.73 6.12
C ALA A 66 15.43 6.52 7.64
N GLY A 67 14.75 5.49 8.12
CA GLY A 67 14.70 5.17 9.54
C GLY A 67 15.90 4.36 10.04
N GLY A 68 16.81 3.95 9.15
CA GLY A 68 17.92 3.07 9.51
C GLY A 68 17.44 1.75 10.12
N PHE A 69 16.33 1.21 9.62
CA PHE A 69 15.80 -0.08 10.08
C PHE A 69 16.55 -1.22 9.38
N GLN A 70 16.83 -2.30 10.12
CA GLN A 70 17.43 -3.49 9.50
C GLN A 70 16.42 -4.23 8.63
N ARG A 71 15.14 -4.22 9.02
CA ARG A 71 14.06 -4.88 8.31
C ARG A 71 12.78 -4.05 8.39
N VAL A 72 12.07 -3.93 7.28
CA VAL A 72 10.69 -3.45 7.24
C VAL A 72 9.86 -4.52 6.55
N GLU A 73 8.92 -5.11 7.27
CA GLU A 73 8.00 -6.10 6.72
C GLU A 73 6.72 -5.43 6.25
N VAL A 74 6.23 -5.87 5.09
CA VAL A 74 4.98 -5.38 4.49
C VAL A 74 3.94 -6.49 4.66
N LEU A 75 2.97 -6.27 5.54
CA LEU A 75 1.90 -7.22 5.85
C LEU A 75 0.58 -6.77 5.21
N GLY A 76 -0.13 -7.70 4.56
CA GLY A 76 -1.41 -7.45 3.91
C GLY A 76 -1.37 -7.56 2.38
N PRO A 77 -2.43 -7.11 1.68
CA PRO A 77 -3.54 -6.31 2.20
C PRO A 77 -4.52 -7.12 3.07
N MET A 78 -5.14 -6.49 4.08
CA MET A 78 -6.07 -7.14 5.01
C MET A 78 -7.36 -6.35 5.22
N GLY A 79 -8.44 -7.08 5.50
CA GLY A 79 -9.73 -6.52 5.89
C GLY A 79 -10.43 -5.74 4.78
N ILE A 80 -11.56 -5.13 5.14
CA ILE A 80 -12.43 -4.40 4.19
C ILE A 80 -11.72 -3.18 3.59
N GLY A 81 -10.82 -2.53 4.34
CA GLY A 81 -10.07 -1.37 3.88
C GLY A 81 -8.85 -1.70 3.00
N ALA A 82 -8.59 -2.98 2.72
CA ALA A 82 -7.36 -3.44 2.06
C ALA A 82 -6.10 -2.82 2.71
N ARG A 83 -6.03 -2.84 4.05
CA ARG A 83 -4.96 -2.19 4.80
C ARG A 83 -3.64 -2.95 4.66
N VAL A 84 -2.54 -2.21 4.57
CA VAL A 84 -1.19 -2.74 4.64
C VAL A 84 -0.47 -2.14 5.84
N SER A 85 0.22 -2.97 6.61
CA SER A 85 1.00 -2.56 7.76
C SER A 85 2.50 -2.73 7.48
N PHE A 86 3.26 -1.68 7.74
CA PHE A 86 4.72 -1.65 7.72
C PHE A 86 5.23 -1.88 9.12
N HIS A 87 5.89 -3.02 9.34
CA HIS A 87 6.46 -3.40 10.63
C HIS A 87 7.97 -3.15 10.59
N CYS A 88 8.44 -2.16 11.34
CA CYS A 88 9.79 -1.63 11.23
C CYS A 88 10.67 -2.09 12.41
N TYR A 89 11.66 -2.93 12.12
CA TYR A 89 12.54 -3.56 13.10
C TYR A 89 13.91 -2.87 13.10
N LYS A 90 14.38 -2.44 14.28
CA LYS A 90 15.72 -1.83 14.42
C LYS A 90 16.81 -2.89 14.38
N ASN A 91 16.54 -4.07 14.93
CA ASN A 91 17.43 -5.23 14.90
C ASN A 91 16.71 -6.46 14.33
N ALA A 92 17.47 -7.40 13.78
CA ALA A 92 16.94 -8.64 13.22
C ALA A 92 16.19 -9.52 14.26
N ASP A 93 16.58 -9.42 15.53
CA ASP A 93 16.04 -10.24 16.62
C ASP A 93 14.89 -9.56 17.39
N ASP A 94 14.53 -8.32 17.02
CA ASP A 94 13.45 -7.57 17.68
C ASP A 94 12.11 -8.33 17.57
N GLN A 95 11.39 -8.40 18.69
CA GLN A 95 10.04 -8.95 18.74
C GLN A 95 9.02 -7.89 18.31
N ILE A 96 7.78 -8.32 18.02
CA ILE A 96 6.68 -7.44 17.61
C ILE A 96 6.36 -6.34 18.66
N GLU A 97 6.77 -6.50 19.91
CA GLU A 97 6.50 -5.52 20.97
C GLU A 97 7.43 -4.29 20.89
N ASP A 98 8.57 -4.40 20.19
CA ASP A 98 9.63 -3.37 20.13
C ASP A 98 9.68 -2.63 18.78
N ILE A 99 8.73 -2.90 17.88
CA ILE A 99 8.73 -2.32 16.53
C ILE A 99 7.94 -1.03 16.43
N GLN A 100 8.29 -0.24 15.43
CA GLN A 100 7.46 0.87 14.97
C GLN A 100 6.53 0.39 13.85
N VAL A 101 5.29 0.85 13.88
CA VAL A 101 4.27 0.40 12.92
C VAL A 101 3.67 1.59 12.19
N LEU A 102 3.45 1.44 10.89
CA LEU A 102 2.58 2.33 10.10
C LEU A 102 1.57 1.46 9.38
N THR A 103 0.27 1.72 9.56
CA THR A 103 -0.77 1.08 8.75
C THR A 103 -1.34 2.08 7.78
N VAL A 104 -1.40 1.71 6.50
CA VAL A 104 -1.97 2.53 5.43
C VAL A 104 -3.10 1.80 4.74
N GLU A 105 -3.99 2.56 4.14
CA GLU A 105 -4.99 2.07 3.20
C GLU A 105 -4.97 2.91 1.92
N PRO A 106 -5.30 2.29 0.78
CA PRO A 106 -5.28 2.98 -0.48
C PRO A 106 -6.52 3.86 -0.65
N CYS A 107 -6.31 5.13 -1.02
CA CYS A 107 -7.37 6.06 -1.41
C CYS A 107 -7.34 6.26 -2.93
N LEU A 108 -7.76 5.23 -3.67
CA LEU A 108 -7.69 5.18 -5.14
C LEU A 108 -8.84 5.93 -5.83
N SER A 109 -9.43 6.94 -5.20
CA SER A 109 -10.45 7.78 -5.85
C SER A 109 -9.78 8.93 -6.60
N ASP A 110 -10.30 9.28 -7.78
CA ASP A 110 -9.76 10.35 -8.64
C ASP A 110 -9.78 11.74 -7.97
N ASN A 111 -10.58 11.90 -6.92
CA ASN A 111 -10.70 13.14 -6.15
C ASN A 111 -9.88 13.14 -4.85
N SER A 112 -9.08 12.10 -4.61
CA SER A 112 -8.29 12.04 -3.39
C SER A 112 -7.09 12.98 -3.46
N GLU A 113 -6.90 13.78 -2.41
CA GLU A 113 -5.72 14.64 -2.25
C GLU A 113 -4.43 13.84 -2.03
N SER A 114 -4.56 12.55 -1.68
CA SER A 114 -3.44 11.63 -1.49
C SER A 114 -3.80 10.21 -1.89
N PRO A 115 -2.87 9.46 -2.52
CA PRO A 115 -3.13 8.07 -2.90
C PRO A 115 -3.16 7.10 -1.71
N LEU A 116 -2.61 7.49 -0.56
CA LEU A 116 -2.62 6.69 0.67
C LEU A 116 -3.10 7.53 1.85
N SER A 117 -3.84 6.88 2.73
CA SER A 117 -4.14 7.40 4.07
C SER A 117 -3.49 6.50 5.12
N TYR A 118 -2.99 7.06 6.21
CA TYR A 118 -2.56 6.29 7.36
C TYR A 118 -3.72 6.12 8.36
N VAL A 119 -3.76 5.00 9.06
CA VAL A 119 -4.78 4.74 10.08
C VAL A 119 -4.31 5.33 11.41
N ASP A 120 -5.06 6.29 11.95
CA ASP A 120 -4.76 6.89 13.26
C ASP A 120 -5.32 6.03 14.40
N PHE A 121 -4.49 5.12 14.91
CA PHE A 121 -4.85 4.27 16.05
C PHE A 121 -4.95 5.03 17.38
N LYS A 122 -4.47 6.27 17.47
CA LYS A 122 -4.58 7.10 18.69
C LYS A 122 -6.00 7.60 18.90
N THR A 123 -6.75 7.74 17.81
CA THR A 123 -8.15 8.19 17.83
C THR A 123 -9.09 7.00 17.66
N ASN A 124 -10.04 6.82 18.58
CA ASN A 124 -11.14 5.88 18.44
C ASN A 124 -12.46 6.66 18.42
N THR A 125 -13.15 6.60 17.29
CA THR A 125 -14.41 7.34 17.05
C THR A 125 -15.63 6.68 17.70
N GLY A 126 -15.55 5.40 18.07
CA GLY A 126 -16.69 4.63 18.57
C GLY A 126 -17.86 4.52 17.58
N ARG A 127 -17.62 4.76 16.27
CA ARG A 127 -18.65 4.76 15.22
C ARG A 127 -19.38 3.42 15.10
N TYR A 128 -18.66 2.32 15.29
CA TYR A 128 -19.14 0.95 15.21
C TYR A 128 -19.13 0.31 16.59
N ALA A 129 -20.27 -0.32 16.96
CA ALA A 129 -20.42 -0.99 18.24
C ALA A 129 -19.51 -2.22 18.38
N PRO A 130 -19.14 -2.63 19.61
CA PRO A 130 -18.32 -3.81 19.86
C PRO A 130 -18.90 -5.08 19.22
N GLY A 131 -18.05 -5.92 18.63
CA GLY A 131 -18.43 -7.18 18.02
C GLY A 131 -19.05 -7.06 16.62
N THR A 132 -19.17 -5.84 16.09
CA THR A 132 -19.60 -5.64 14.70
C THR A 132 -18.42 -5.84 13.74
N THR A 133 -18.73 -6.18 12.48
CA THR A 133 -17.70 -6.28 11.42
C THR A 133 -16.89 -5.00 11.27
N GLY A 134 -17.53 -3.83 11.45
CA GLY A 134 -16.84 -2.54 11.36
C GLY A 134 -15.82 -2.34 12.48
N GLU A 135 -16.18 -2.69 13.70
CA GLU A 135 -15.26 -2.64 14.84
C GLU A 135 -14.13 -3.67 14.69
N ALA A 136 -14.45 -4.92 14.32
CA ALA A 136 -13.46 -5.98 14.08
C ALA A 136 -12.47 -5.68 12.94
N ASN A 137 -12.84 -4.85 11.97
CA ASN A 137 -11.95 -4.38 10.89
C ASN A 137 -11.20 -3.08 11.26
N GLY A 138 -11.33 -2.60 12.49
CA GLY A 138 -10.66 -1.39 12.95
C GLY A 138 -11.19 -0.11 12.29
N LEU A 139 -12.44 -0.09 11.80
CA LEU A 139 -13.04 1.08 11.14
C LEU A 139 -13.47 2.17 12.13
N ASN A 140 -13.25 1.95 13.42
CA ASN A 140 -13.36 2.96 14.47
C ASN A 140 -12.16 3.92 14.50
N HIS A 141 -11.04 3.55 13.89
CA HIS A 141 -9.86 4.38 13.75
C HIS A 141 -9.91 5.12 12.41
N PRO A 142 -9.88 6.46 12.43
CA PRO A 142 -10.00 7.25 11.20
C PRO A 142 -8.75 7.12 10.35
N SER A 143 -8.95 7.19 9.04
CA SER A 143 -7.88 7.27 8.06
C SER A 143 -7.59 8.72 7.73
N VAL A 144 -6.33 9.10 7.78
CA VAL A 144 -5.86 10.48 7.59
C VAL A 144 -4.96 10.53 6.36
N PRO A 145 -5.19 11.46 5.40
CA PRO A 145 -4.38 11.56 4.20
C PRO A 145 -2.89 11.78 4.52
N ILE A 146 -2.02 11.04 3.83
CA ILE A 146 -0.57 11.27 3.87
C ILE A 146 -0.22 12.41 2.90
N ASP A 147 0.74 13.28 3.20
CA ASP A 147 1.15 14.31 2.22
C ASP A 147 1.68 13.62 0.94
N PRO A 148 1.14 13.89 -0.25
CA PRO A 148 1.57 13.25 -1.50
C PRO A 148 3.04 13.53 -1.85
N ARG A 149 3.65 14.56 -1.25
CA ARG A 149 5.08 14.88 -1.39
C ARG A 149 5.99 14.10 -0.44
N THR A 150 5.40 13.30 0.46
CA THR A 150 6.16 12.47 1.41
C THR A 150 7.15 11.57 0.68
N SER A 151 8.39 11.56 1.17
CA SER A 151 9.44 10.63 0.77
C SER A 151 10.48 10.47 1.89
N GLY A 152 11.16 9.33 1.92
CA GLY A 152 12.21 8.97 2.90
C GLY A 152 11.90 9.39 4.33
N HIS A 153 12.67 10.32 4.90
CA HIS A 153 12.51 10.74 6.30
C HIS A 153 11.12 11.31 6.61
N GLY A 154 10.42 11.84 5.61
CA GLY A 154 9.04 12.30 5.78
C GLY A 154 8.08 11.18 6.18
N TRP A 155 8.40 9.90 5.93
CA TRP A 155 7.58 8.77 6.35
C TRP A 155 7.62 8.53 7.85
N LEU A 156 8.72 8.89 8.51
CA LEU A 156 8.96 8.54 9.92
C LEU A 156 7.98 9.24 10.87
N GLN A 157 7.38 10.36 10.45
CA GLN A 157 6.38 11.06 11.25
C GLN A 157 5.05 10.29 11.41
N TYR A 158 4.80 9.31 10.54
CA TYR A 158 3.57 8.52 10.54
C TYR A 158 3.70 7.19 11.30
N LEU A 159 4.92 6.85 11.74
CA LEU A 159 5.16 5.67 12.56
C LEU A 159 4.60 5.89 13.97
N SER A 160 3.91 4.87 14.49
CA SER A 160 3.44 4.81 15.88
C SER A 160 4.51 4.23 16.80
#